data_AF-A0A3E0WKW9-F1
#
_entry.id   AF-A0A3E0WKW9-F1
#
_cell.length_a   1.000
_cell.length_b   1.000
_cell.length_c   1.000
_cell.angle_alpha   90.00
_cell.angle_beta   90.00
_cell.angle_gamma   90.00
#
_symmetry.space_group_name_H-M   'P 1'
#
loop_
_entity.id
_entity.type
_entity.pdbx_description
1 polymer ?
#
loop_
_entity_poly.entity_id
_entity_poly.type
_entity_poly.pdbx_seq_one_letter_code
_entity_poly.pdbx_strand_id
1 'polypeptide(L)' 'MLILTRRVGETLMIGDEVTVTVLGVKGNQVRIGVNAPKNVSVHREEIYERIQREREGGAEAANRDTSTTE' A
#
# COMPACT_ATOMS: atom_id res chain seq x y z
N MET A 1 -13.88 -7.48 5.38
CA MET A 1 -12.79 -8.47 5.34
C MET A 1 -13.25 -9.66 4.53
N LEU A 2 -12.54 -10.03 3.47
CA LEU A 2 -12.82 -11.22 2.65
C LEU A 2 -11.68 -12.22 2.86
N ILE A 3 -12.01 -13.49 3.13
CA ILE A 3 -11.02 -14.53 3.45
C ILE A 3 -10.96 -15.52 2.30
N LEU A 4 -9.75 -15.70 1.74
CA LEU A 4 -9.49 -16.62 0.64
C LEU A 4 -8.28 -17.48 1.00
N THR A 5 -8.45 -18.80 0.90
CA THR A 5 -7.33 -19.75 1.12
C THR A 5 -6.66 -20.01 -0.21
N ARG A 6 -5.36 -19.71 -0.28
CA ARG A 6 -4.51 -19.97 -1.45
C ARG A 6 -3.34 -20.89 -1.08
N ARG A 7 -2.96 -21.77 -2.00
CA ARG A 7 -1.76 -22.61 -1.91
C ARG A 7 -0.56 -21.91 -2.53
N VAL A 8 0.64 -22.42 -2.26
CA VAL A 8 1.87 -21.96 -2.92
C VAL A 8 1.75 -22.14 -4.43
N GLY A 9 2.08 -21.09 -5.19
CA GLY A 9 1.95 -21.03 -6.64
C GLY A 9 0.59 -20.50 -7.11
N GLU A 10 -0.39 -20.34 -6.22
CA GLU A 10 -1.67 -19.76 -6.61
C GLU A 10 -1.64 -18.23 -6.58
N THR A 11 -2.45 -17.65 -7.47
CA THR A 11 -2.60 -16.20 -7.63
C THR A 11 -4.00 -15.75 -7.23
N LEU A 12 -4.08 -14.53 -6.71
CA LEU A 12 -5.27 -13.77 -6.44
C LEU A 12 -5.20 -12.47 -7.23
N MET A 13 -6.30 -12.06 -7.84
CA MET A 13 -6.40 -10.76 -8.50
C MET A 13 -7.26 -9.81 -7.66
N ILE A 14 -6.84 -8.57 -7.54
CA ILE A 14 -7.55 -7.49 -6.85
C ILE A 14 -7.83 -6.40 -7.89
N GLY A 15 -9.11 -6.24 -8.25
CA GLY A 15 -9.49 -5.45 -9.42
C GLY A 15 -8.93 -6.06 -10.71
N ASP A 16 -8.59 -5.21 -11.67
CA ASP A 16 -8.04 -5.64 -12.98
C ASP A 16 -6.52 -5.44 -13.09
N GLU A 17 -5.94 -4.72 -12.12
CA GLU A 17 -4.56 -4.22 -12.22
C GLU A 17 -3.60 -4.88 -11.22
N VAL A 18 -4.09 -5.38 -10.08
CA VAL A 18 -3.24 -5.91 -9.02
C VAL A 18 -3.31 -7.43 -8.97
N THR A 19 -2.15 -8.08 -9.03
CA THR A 19 -2.02 -9.53 -8.91
C THR A 19 -1.15 -9.88 -7.71
N VAL A 20 -1.65 -10.73 -6.83
CA VAL A 20 -0.98 -11.22 -5.63
C VAL A 20 -0.70 -12.71 -5.82
N THR A 21 0.56 -13.11 -5.72
CA THR A 21 1.02 -14.49 -5.91
C THR A 21 1.63 -15.02 -4.63
N VAL A 22 1.24 -16.21 -4.19
CA VAL A 22 1.90 -16.88 -3.08
C VAL A 22 3.14 -17.60 -3.61
N LEU A 23 4.32 -17.03 -3.38
CA LEU A 23 5.59 -17.57 -3.90
C LEU A 23 6.09 -18.76 -3.08
N GLY A 24 5.74 -18.85 -1.81
CA GLY A 24 6.19 -19.92 -0.94
C GLY A 24 5.87 -19.68 0.52
N VAL A 25 5.94 -20.74 1.32
CA VAL A 25 5.83 -20.65 2.78
C VAL A 25 7.10 -21.23 3.37
N LYS A 26 7.73 -20.49 4.28
CA LYS A 26 8.91 -20.91 5.04
C LYS A 26 8.58 -20.82 6.52
N GLY A 27 8.22 -21.96 7.12
CA GLY A 27 7.76 -22.01 8.52
C GLY A 27 6.49 -21.18 8.70
N ASN A 28 6.57 -20.12 9.49
CA ASN A 28 5.47 -19.16 9.70
C ASN A 28 5.54 -17.92 8.80
N GLN A 29 6.52 -17.84 7.89
CA GLN A 29 6.63 -16.72 6.96
C GLN A 29 6.09 -17.10 5.59
N VAL A 30 5.22 -16.26 5.03
CA VAL A 30 4.72 -16.41 3.67
C VAL A 30 5.43 -15.41 2.77
N ARG A 31 5.97 -15.89 1.65
CA ARG A 31 6.46 -15.04 0.58
C ARG A 31 5.30 -14.72 -0.35
N ILE A 32 4.99 -13.43 -0.43
CA ILE A 32 3.93 -12.91 -1.27
C ILE A 32 4.59 -12.02 -2.33
N GLY A 33 4.36 -12.34 -3.60
CA GLY A 33 4.67 -11.46 -4.71
C GLY A 33 3.46 -10.56 -4.98
N VAL A 34 3.65 -9.25 -4.99
CA VAL A 34 2.60 -8.30 -5.38
C VAL A 34 3.05 -7.64 -6.68
N ASN A 35 2.26 -7.81 -7.72
CA ASN A 35 2.41 -7.08 -8.97
C ASN A 35 1.29 -6.05 -9.03
N ALA A 36 1.66 -4.78 -9.01
CA ALA A 36 0.74 -3.66 -9.09
C ALA A 36 1.36 -2.59 -10.00
N PRO A 37 0.55 -1.84 -10.77
CA PRO A 37 1.05 -0.76 -11.60
C PRO A 37 1.51 0.43 -10.76
N LYS A 38 2.28 1.34 -11.37
CA LYS A 38 2.93 2.47 -10.68
C LYS A 38 1.95 3.48 -10.05
N ASN A 39 0.68 3.44 -10.45
CA ASN A 39 -0.42 4.19 -9.85
C ASN A 39 -0.80 3.67 -8.45
N VAL A 40 -0.54 2.40 -8.15
CA VAL A 40 -0.87 1.75 -6.88
C VAL A 40 0.41 1.53 -6.09
N SER A 41 0.62 2.36 -5.07
CA SER A 41 1.78 2.22 -4.18
C SER A 41 1.61 1.03 -3.23
N VAL A 42 2.50 0.04 -3.35
CA VAL A 42 2.55 -1.11 -2.45
C VAL A 42 3.51 -0.81 -1.31
N HIS A 43 2.97 -0.67 -0.10
CA HIS A 43 3.76 -0.45 1.11
C HIS A 43 3.55 -1.57 2.10
N ARG A 44 4.53 -1.78 2.97
CA ARG A 44 4.33 -2.57 4.18
C ARG A 44 3.50 -1.74 5.15
N GLU A 45 2.60 -2.39 5.87
CA GLU A 45 1.64 -1.75 6.79
C GLU A 45 2.36 -0.81 7.77
N GLU A 46 3.47 -1.26 8.36
CA GLU A 46 4.24 -0.49 9.35
C GLU A 46 4.87 0.80 8.78
N ILE A 47 5.10 0.84 7.47
CA ILE A 47 5.66 2.02 6.78
C ILE A 47 4.54 2.97 6.38
N TYR A 48 3.41 2.42 5.92
CA TYR A 48 2.25 3.22 5.53
C TYR A 48 1.69 4.03 6.70
N GLU A 49 1.56 3.43 7.88
CA GLU A 49 1.08 4.13 9.09
C GLU A 49 2.00 5.28 9.55
N ARG A 50 3.30 5.20 9.27
CA ARG A 50 4.23 6.29 9.57
C ARG A 50 4.09 7.42 8.55
N ILE A 51 4.04 7.08 7.27
CA ILE A 51 3.90 8.05 6.19
C ILE A 51 2.56 8.80 6.30
N GLN A 52 1.46 8.11 6.66
CA GLN A 52 0.18 8.78 6.82
C GLN A 52 0.17 9.76 7.99
N ARG A 53 0.75 9.39 9.14
CA ARG A 53 0.92 10.32 10.27
C ARG A 53 1.75 11.55 9.91
N GLU A 54 2.81 11.37 9.11
CA GLU A 54 3.63 12.49 8.65
C GLU A 54 2.90 13.36 7.61
N ARG A 55 2.06 12.78 6.74
CA ARG A 55 1.27 13.51 5.75
C ARG A 55 0.10 14.29 6.35
N GLU A 56 -0.58 13.74 7.36
CA GLU A 56 -1.66 14.43 8.07
C GLU A 56 -1.14 15.68 8.82
N GLY A 57 0.11 15.68 9.30
CA GLY A 57 0.73 16.85 9.91
C GLY A 57 1.27 17.91 8.93
N GLY A 58 1.43 17.57 7.65
CA GLY A 58 2.05 18.45 6.64
C GLY A 58 1.09 19.25 5.76
N ALA A 59 -0.21 18.92 5.78
CA ALA A 59 -1.20 19.53 4.89
C ALA A 59 -1.75 20.89 5.37
N GLU A 60 -1.49 21.31 6.62
CA GLU A 60 -1.98 22.61 7.14
C GLU A 60 -1.05 23.80 6.85
N ALA A 61 0.18 23.58 6.37
CA ALA A 61 1.19 24.65 6.23
C ALA A 61 1.17 25.40 4.88
N ALA A 62 0.44 24.92 3.86
CA ALA A 62 0.52 25.48 2.50
C ALA A 62 -0.55 26.53 2.14
N ASN A 63 -1.44 26.92 3.07
CA ASN A 63 -2.59 27.80 2.77
C ASN A 63 -2.59 29.15 3.52
N ARG A 64 -1.43 29.72 3.90
CA ARG A 64 -1.37 31.02 4.59
C ARG A 64 -0.65 32.17 3.86
N ASP A 65 -0.19 31.99 2.63
CA ASP A 65 0.67 33.00 1.96
C ASP A 65 0.05 33.77 0.79
N THR A 66 -1.28 33.95 0.76
CA THR A 66 -1.92 34.84 -0.24
C THR A 66 -2.91 35.82 0.39
N SER A 67 -2.45 36.72 1.27
CA SER A 67 -3.15 37.98 1.55
C SER A 67 -2.25 38.99 2.29
N THR A 68 -1.21 39.49 1.63
CA THR A 68 -0.59 40.79 1.94
C THR A 68 0.09 41.28 0.67
N THR A 69 -0.64 42.01 -0.17
CA THR A 69 -0.10 43.05 -1.06
C THR A 69 -1.26 43.97 -1.44
N GLU A 70 -1.07 45.24 -1.09
CA GLU A 70 -1.83 46.47 -1.40
C GLU A 70 -3.11 46.78 -0.61
#